data_AF-A0A961I690-F1
#
_entry.id   AF-A0A961I690-F1
#
_cell.length_a   1.000
_cell.length_b   1.000
_cell.length_c   1.000
_cell.angle_alpha   90.00
_cell.angle_beta   90.00
_cell.angle_gamma   90.00
#
_symmetry.space_group_name_H-M   'P 1'
#
loop_
_entity.id
_entity.type
_entity.pdbx_description
1 polymer ?
#
loop_
_entity_poly.entity_id
_entity_poly.type
_entity_poly.pdbx_seq_one_letter_code
_entity_poly.pdbx_strand_id
1 'polypeptide(L)'
;MKTNRMNLSLLTISLSALLALTYCGDKSEEQPPEESNTNPVVTLDGTPAQNMITVMEMGVNALKNNSENPAAAAGELNSIMASYNITDIRDQARAAKEAGQGATDEEKNRFKALMEEYKTLATDVGGKDPAAFNAAHSEWSRLWSIN
;
A
#
# COMPACT_ATOMS: atom_id res chain seq x y z
N MET A 1 36.90 14.23 48.83
CA MET A 1 37.12 15.68 49.04
C MET A 1 38.36 16.14 48.28
N LYS A 2 38.19 16.77 47.11
CA LYS A 2 38.94 17.99 46.69
C LYS A 2 38.32 18.52 45.39
N THR A 3 37.66 19.64 45.55
CA THR A 3 37.11 20.54 44.54
C THR A 3 38.23 21.14 43.69
N ASN A 4 37.95 21.41 42.40
CA ASN A 4 38.75 22.36 41.64
C ASN A 4 37.86 23.24 40.74
N ARG A 5 37.71 24.48 41.25
CA ARG A 5 37.77 25.79 40.57
C ARG A 5 36.70 26.16 39.54
N MET A 6 35.76 26.98 40.05
CA MET A 6 35.05 28.04 39.34
C MET A 6 36.00 29.19 38.95
N ASN A 7 35.74 29.80 37.78
CA ASN A 7 35.90 31.25 37.52
C ASN A 7 35.03 31.55 36.28
N LEU A 8 33.86 32.18 36.36
CA LEU A 8 33.49 33.54 36.80
C LEU A 8 33.71 34.61 35.70
N SER A 9 32.60 35.04 35.07
CA SER A 9 32.26 36.45 34.79
C SER A 9 30.88 36.48 34.09
N LEU A 10 29.78 36.84 34.76
CA LEU A 10 29.26 38.20 35.05
C LEU A 10 28.94 39.03 33.79
N LEU A 11 27.64 39.29 33.57
CA LEU A 11 27.02 40.60 33.27
C LEU A 11 25.51 40.34 32.99
N THR A 12 24.59 40.57 33.93
CA THR A 12 23.88 41.82 34.28
C THR A 12 22.57 42.10 33.52
N ILE A 13 21.50 42.18 34.33
CA ILE A 13 20.46 43.23 34.38
C ILE A 13 19.15 43.02 33.60
N SER A 14 18.08 43.15 34.40
CA SER A 14 16.70 43.59 34.12
C SER A 14 15.76 42.65 33.36
N LEU A 15 14.44 42.73 33.51
CA LEU A 15 13.49 43.22 34.51
C LEU A 15 12.13 43.00 33.80
N SER A 16 11.14 42.47 34.52
CA SER A 16 9.71 42.61 34.22
C SER A 16 9.05 41.90 33.02
N ALA A 17 8.10 41.06 33.43
CA ALA A 17 6.69 41.10 33.04
C ALA A 17 6.22 40.35 31.78
N LEU A 18 5.43 39.31 32.07
CA LEU A 18 4.17 38.96 31.41
C LEU A 18 3.68 39.97 30.37
N LEU A 19 3.54 39.54 29.11
CA LEU A 19 2.24 39.33 28.45
C LEU A 19 2.44 38.84 26.99
N ALA A 20 1.64 37.83 26.65
CA ALA A 20 0.98 37.61 25.36
C ALA A 20 1.84 37.60 24.06
N LEU A 21 2.02 36.41 23.49
CA LEU A 21 1.24 35.91 22.35
C LEU A 21 1.83 34.58 21.88
N THR A 22 0.95 33.62 21.70
CA THR A 22 1.15 32.27 21.19
C THR A 22 1.98 32.23 19.90
N TYR A 23 3.22 31.75 19.97
CA TYR A 23 3.89 31.14 18.82
C TYR A 23 5.12 30.31 19.22
N CYS A 24 5.24 29.13 18.60
CA CYS A 24 6.43 28.29 18.39
C CYS A 24 7.17 27.61 19.57
N GLY A 25 7.23 26.28 19.47
CA GLY A 25 8.51 25.61 19.28
C GLY A 25 8.94 24.69 20.41
N ASP A 26 8.33 23.51 20.52
CA ASP A 26 8.98 22.35 21.15
C ASP A 26 9.03 21.17 20.17
N LYS A 27 10.19 20.52 20.16
CA LYS A 27 10.61 19.53 19.18
C LYS A 27 9.77 18.26 19.30
N SER A 28 8.98 17.97 18.27
CA SER A 28 8.61 16.60 17.90
C SER A 28 9.07 16.41 16.46
N GLU A 29 9.93 15.43 16.24
CA GLU A 29 10.32 14.98 14.90
C GLU A 29 9.06 14.36 14.26
N GLU A 30 8.28 15.23 13.63
CA GLU A 30 7.15 14.85 12.78
C GLU A 30 7.77 14.28 11.50
N GLN A 31 7.82 12.94 11.41
CA GLN A 31 7.95 12.27 10.12
C GLN A 31 6.89 12.89 9.20
N PRO A 32 7.26 13.35 7.99
CA PRO A 32 6.26 13.81 7.06
C PRO A 32 5.26 12.64 6.85
N PRO A 33 3.95 12.91 6.80
CA PRO A 33 3.01 11.86 6.45
C PRO A 33 3.50 11.30 5.12
N GLU A 34 3.76 9.99 5.07
CA GLU A 34 3.84 9.27 3.82
C GLU A 34 2.60 9.70 3.04
N GLU A 35 2.81 10.43 1.94
CA GLU A 35 1.75 10.74 1.00
C GLU A 35 1.22 9.39 0.54
N SER A 36 0.18 8.94 1.23
CA SER A 36 -0.66 7.86 0.79
C SER A 36 -1.16 8.32 -0.56
N ASN A 37 -0.57 7.79 -1.62
CA ASN A 37 -1.16 7.79 -2.95
C ASN A 37 -2.46 6.98 -2.80
N THR A 38 -3.48 7.63 -2.25
CA THR A 38 -4.81 7.06 -2.09
C THR A 38 -5.42 7.04 -3.47
N ASN A 39 -5.06 6.03 -4.25
CA ASN A 39 -5.93 5.56 -5.31
C ASN A 39 -7.33 5.39 -4.71
N PRO A 40 -8.38 5.87 -5.38
CA PRO A 40 -9.73 5.77 -4.83
C PRO A 40 -10.03 4.29 -4.55
N VAL A 41 -10.37 3.99 -3.29
CA VAL A 41 -10.81 2.64 -2.91
C VAL A 41 -12.14 2.39 -3.64
N VAL A 42 -12.16 1.35 -4.45
CA VAL A 42 -13.34 0.88 -5.18
C VAL A 42 -14.18 0.06 -4.23
N THR A 43 -15.43 0.46 -4.02
CA THR A 43 -16.39 -0.33 -3.25
C THR A 43 -16.64 -1.67 -3.95
N LEU A 44 -16.58 -2.77 -3.19
CA LEU A 44 -16.86 -4.13 -3.67
C LEU A 44 -18.32 -4.51 -3.33
N ASP A 45 -19.26 -4.11 -4.18
CA ASP A 45 -20.71 -4.30 -3.98
C ASP A 45 -21.32 -5.42 -4.87
N GLY A 46 -20.49 -6.09 -5.66
CA GLY A 46 -20.90 -7.19 -6.54
C GLY A 46 -21.03 -8.53 -5.82
N THR A 47 -21.29 -9.58 -6.61
CA THR A 47 -21.21 -10.96 -6.12
C THR A 47 -19.77 -11.27 -5.67
N PRO A 48 -19.55 -12.29 -4.82
CA PRO A 48 -18.20 -12.70 -4.43
C PRO A 48 -17.27 -12.99 -5.62
N ALA A 49 -17.80 -13.52 -6.72
CA ALA A 49 -17.05 -13.73 -7.97
C ALA A 49 -16.67 -12.41 -8.66
N GLN A 50 -17.61 -11.46 -8.73
CA GLN A 50 -17.35 -10.13 -9.31
C GLN A 50 -16.32 -9.37 -8.49
N ASN A 51 -16.39 -9.44 -7.16
CA ASN A 51 -15.42 -8.79 -6.29
C ASN A 51 -14.00 -9.36 -6.49
N MET A 52 -13.86 -10.68 -6.64
CA MET A 52 -12.57 -11.29 -7.03
C MET A 52 -12.04 -10.76 -8.36
N ILE A 53 -12.91 -10.67 -9.37
CA ILE A 53 -12.55 -10.16 -10.70
C ILE A 53 -12.10 -8.71 -10.62
N THR A 54 -12.85 -7.86 -9.91
CA THR A 54 -12.55 -6.45 -9.74
C THR A 54 -11.17 -6.24 -9.12
N VAL A 55 -10.83 -6.97 -8.04
CA VAL A 55 -9.51 -6.83 -7.42
C VAL A 55 -8.39 -7.36 -8.31
N MET A 56 -8.59 -8.48 -9.02
CA MET A 56 -7.60 -8.95 -9.99
C MET A 56 -7.38 -7.96 -11.13
N GLU A 57 -8.46 -7.37 -11.65
CA GLU A 57 -8.39 -6.36 -12.70
C GLU A 57 -7.67 -5.08 -12.24
N MET A 58 -7.85 -4.66 -10.98
CA MET A 58 -7.04 -3.58 -10.40
C MET A 58 -5.54 -3.93 -10.42
N GLY A 59 -5.16 -5.16 -10.09
CA GLY A 59 -3.75 -5.59 -10.15
C GLY A 59 -3.19 -5.65 -11.57
N VAL A 60 -4.01 -6.08 -12.55
CA VAL A 60 -3.64 -6.02 -13.97
C VAL A 60 -3.45 -4.57 -14.42
N ASN A 61 -4.36 -3.67 -14.06
CA ASN A 61 -4.29 -2.27 -14.42
C ASN A 61 -3.10 -1.56 -13.78
N ALA A 62 -2.73 -1.93 -12.55
CA ALA A 62 -1.52 -1.43 -11.90
C ALA A 62 -0.25 -1.71 -12.72
N LEU A 63 -0.17 -2.89 -13.35
CA LEU A 63 0.94 -3.24 -14.24
C LEU A 63 0.84 -2.57 -15.60
N LYS A 64 -0.35 -2.51 -16.20
CA LYS A 64 -0.56 -1.85 -17.50
C LYS A 64 -0.20 -0.37 -17.45
N ASN A 65 -0.67 0.33 -16.43
CA ASN A 65 -0.49 1.77 -16.29
C ASN A 65 0.95 2.16 -15.92
N ASN A 66 1.71 1.22 -15.37
CA ASN A 66 3.09 1.42 -14.91
C ASN A 66 4.08 0.44 -15.57
N SER A 67 3.85 0.06 -16.84
CA SER A 67 4.64 -0.98 -17.52
C SER A 67 6.14 -0.66 -17.60
N GLU A 68 6.47 0.62 -17.63
CA GLU A 68 7.84 1.15 -17.71
C GLU A 68 8.41 1.59 -16.35
N ASN A 69 7.62 1.51 -15.28
CA ASN A 69 8.04 1.93 -13.93
C ASN A 69 7.73 0.82 -12.90
N PRO A 70 8.65 -0.16 -12.74
CA PRO A 70 8.45 -1.30 -11.85
C PRO A 70 8.21 -0.91 -10.38
N ALA A 71 8.83 0.19 -9.90
CA ALA A 71 8.61 0.68 -8.55
C ALA A 71 7.19 1.24 -8.35
N ALA A 72 6.66 1.98 -9.33
CA ALA A 72 5.29 2.47 -9.29
C ALA A 72 4.26 1.33 -9.38
N ALA A 73 4.51 0.35 -10.26
CA ALA A 73 3.69 -0.85 -10.35
C ALA A 73 3.64 -1.62 -9.01
N ALA A 74 4.80 -1.78 -8.36
CA ALA A 74 4.90 -2.41 -7.04
C ALA A 74 4.14 -1.61 -5.97
N GLY A 75 4.27 -0.28 -5.97
CA GLY A 75 3.56 0.62 -5.06
C GLY A 75 2.05 0.48 -5.19
N GLU A 76 1.52 0.42 -6.42
CA GLU A 76 0.09 0.22 -6.65
C GLU A 76 -0.40 -1.16 -6.21
N LEU A 77 0.35 -2.24 -6.52
CA LEU A 77 0.01 -3.58 -6.03
C LEU A 77 -0.04 -3.62 -4.50
N ASN A 78 0.95 -3.01 -3.83
CA ASN A 78 0.99 -2.93 -2.37
C ASN A 78 -0.20 -2.14 -1.82
N SER A 79 -0.57 -1.03 -2.45
CA SER A 79 -1.74 -0.23 -2.07
C SER A 79 -3.04 -1.04 -2.19
N ILE A 80 -3.20 -1.82 -3.26
CA ILE A 80 -4.34 -2.73 -3.43
C ILE A 80 -4.35 -3.80 -2.33
N MET A 81 -3.22 -4.47 -2.08
CA MET A 81 -3.12 -5.50 -1.04
C MET A 81 -3.37 -4.97 0.38
N ALA A 82 -3.03 -3.71 0.64
CA ALA A 82 -3.34 -3.05 1.91
C ALA A 82 -4.82 -2.64 2.03
N SER A 83 -5.46 -2.30 0.91
CA SER A 83 -6.85 -1.81 0.89
C SER A 83 -7.88 -2.94 0.89
N TYR A 84 -7.54 -4.12 0.36
CA TYR A 84 -8.47 -5.23 0.22
C TYR A 84 -7.95 -6.50 0.90
N ASN A 85 -8.80 -7.12 1.72
CA ASN A 85 -8.51 -8.44 2.27
C ASN A 85 -8.74 -9.53 1.20
N ILE A 86 -7.72 -9.76 0.37
CA ILE A 86 -7.78 -10.71 -0.75
C ILE A 86 -8.10 -12.14 -0.27
N THR A 87 -7.59 -12.54 0.90
CA THR A 87 -7.90 -13.86 1.47
C THR A 87 -9.39 -14.00 1.77
N ASP A 88 -9.98 -13.03 2.45
CA ASP A 88 -11.41 -13.02 2.75
C ASP A 88 -12.26 -12.99 1.47
N ILE A 89 -11.90 -12.17 0.48
CA ILE A 89 -12.59 -12.13 -0.82
C ILE A 89 -12.59 -13.50 -1.51
N ARG A 90 -11.46 -14.22 -1.47
CA ARG A 90 -11.37 -15.58 -2.03
C ARG A 90 -12.20 -16.58 -1.23
N ASP A 91 -12.22 -16.47 0.09
CA ASP A 91 -13.00 -17.36 0.95
C ASP A 91 -14.50 -17.14 0.81
N GLN A 92 -14.95 -15.88 0.65
CA GLN A 92 -16.33 -15.56 0.31
C GLN A 92 -16.74 -16.17 -1.04
N ALA A 93 -15.88 -16.11 -2.06
CA ALA A 93 -16.17 -16.74 -3.35
C ALA A 93 -16.21 -18.28 -3.28
N ARG A 94 -15.36 -18.88 -2.43
CA ARG A 94 -15.40 -20.32 -2.15
C ARG A 94 -16.70 -20.71 -1.46
N ALA A 95 -17.10 -19.97 -0.42
CA ALA A 95 -18.35 -20.20 0.30
C ALA A 95 -19.57 -20.03 -0.62
N ALA A 96 -19.57 -19.02 -1.49
CA ALA A 96 -20.63 -18.83 -2.49
C ALA A 96 -20.72 -20.01 -3.46
N LYS A 97 -19.59 -20.54 -3.92
CA LYS A 97 -19.55 -21.76 -4.74
C LYS A 97 -20.16 -22.96 -4.02
N GLU A 98 -19.80 -23.17 -2.76
CA GLU A 98 -20.33 -24.27 -1.93
C GLU A 98 -21.84 -24.12 -1.66
N ALA A 99 -22.33 -22.88 -1.57
CA ALA A 99 -23.75 -22.55 -1.45
C ALA A 99 -24.54 -22.60 -2.78
N GLY A 100 -23.91 -23.01 -3.89
CA GLY A 100 -24.56 -23.07 -5.22
C GLY A 100 -24.67 -21.73 -5.95
N GLN A 101 -24.07 -20.67 -5.41
CA GLN A 101 -23.97 -19.33 -5.99
C GLN A 101 -22.57 -19.06 -6.55
N GLY A 102 -21.94 -20.09 -7.08
CA GLY A 102 -20.61 -19.97 -7.68
C GLY A 102 -20.59 -19.07 -8.91
N ALA A 103 -19.39 -18.63 -9.30
CA ALA A 103 -19.19 -17.85 -10.51
C ALA A 103 -19.83 -18.51 -11.74
N THR A 104 -20.42 -17.69 -12.61
CA THR A 104 -20.83 -18.08 -13.95
C THR A 104 -19.62 -18.49 -14.79
N ASP A 105 -19.84 -19.18 -15.91
CA ASP A 105 -18.74 -19.59 -16.78
C ASP A 105 -18.05 -18.39 -17.44
N GLU A 106 -18.79 -17.32 -17.73
CA GLU A 106 -18.24 -16.05 -18.21
C GLU A 106 -17.29 -15.41 -17.18
N GLU A 107 -17.72 -15.33 -15.91
CA GLU A 107 -16.88 -14.81 -14.82
C GLU A 107 -15.62 -15.65 -14.60
N LYS A 108 -15.74 -16.99 -14.64
CA LYS A 108 -14.56 -17.87 -14.55
C LYS A 108 -13.59 -17.62 -15.69
N ASN A 109 -14.09 -17.45 -16.91
CA ASN A 109 -13.26 -17.22 -18.08
C ASN A 109 -12.58 -15.84 -18.01
N ARG A 110 -13.31 -14.80 -17.57
CA ARG A 110 -12.75 -13.47 -17.33
C ARG A 110 -11.65 -13.50 -16.28
N PHE A 111 -11.88 -14.15 -15.14
CA PHE A 111 -10.88 -14.26 -14.08
C PHE A 111 -9.61 -14.99 -14.57
N LYS A 112 -9.77 -16.09 -15.33
CA LYS A 112 -8.63 -16.78 -15.94
C LYS A 112 -7.86 -15.90 -16.93
N ALA A 113 -8.57 -15.15 -17.78
CA ALA A 113 -7.92 -14.24 -18.73
C ALA A 113 -7.11 -13.17 -18.00
N LEU A 114 -7.66 -12.57 -16.94
CA LEU A 114 -6.96 -11.60 -16.11
C LEU A 114 -5.73 -12.18 -15.42
N MET A 115 -5.79 -13.42 -14.95
CA MET A 115 -4.63 -14.11 -14.35
C MET A 115 -3.50 -14.32 -15.34
N GLU A 116 -3.80 -14.73 -16.57
CA GLU A 116 -2.78 -14.91 -17.62
C GLU A 116 -2.22 -13.57 -18.11
N GLU A 117 -3.08 -12.55 -18.21
CA GLU A 117 -2.65 -11.20 -18.53
C GLU A 117 -1.72 -10.64 -17.44
N TYR A 118 -2.09 -10.81 -16.16
CA TYR A 118 -1.24 -10.44 -15.02
C TYR A 118 0.13 -11.12 -15.10
N LYS A 119 0.20 -12.44 -15.32
CA LYS A 119 1.48 -13.17 -15.43
C LYS A 119 2.37 -12.61 -16.53
N THR A 120 1.78 -12.31 -17.69
CA THR A 120 2.51 -11.76 -18.84
C THR A 120 3.09 -10.39 -18.49
N LEU A 121 2.26 -9.50 -17.95
CA LEU A 121 2.68 -8.16 -17.54
C LEU A 121 3.69 -8.19 -16.40
N ALA A 122 3.50 -9.05 -15.41
CA ALA A 122 4.41 -9.18 -14.27
C ALA A 122 5.80 -9.67 -14.71
N THR A 123 5.86 -10.56 -15.70
CA THR A 123 7.12 -11.00 -16.30
C THR A 123 7.82 -9.83 -17.01
N ASP A 124 7.08 -9.04 -17.79
CA ASP A 124 7.62 -7.89 -18.51
C ASP A 124 8.08 -6.76 -17.58
N VAL A 125 7.29 -6.42 -16.55
CA VAL A 125 7.63 -5.39 -15.56
C VAL A 125 8.79 -5.85 -14.67
N GLY A 126 8.72 -7.07 -14.14
CA GLY A 126 9.77 -7.65 -13.30
C GLY A 126 11.09 -7.88 -14.04
N GLY A 127 11.05 -8.08 -15.37
CA GLY A 127 12.24 -8.17 -16.20
C GLY A 127 13.02 -6.85 -16.34
N LYS A 128 12.35 -5.69 -16.16
CA LYS A 128 12.98 -4.36 -16.27
C LYS A 128 13.75 -3.97 -15.00
N ASP A 129 13.16 -4.19 -13.83
CA ASP A 129 13.82 -4.02 -12.53
C ASP A 129 13.27 -5.03 -11.51
N PRO A 130 13.91 -6.20 -11.37
CA PRO A 130 13.49 -7.22 -10.44
C PRO A 130 13.53 -6.77 -8.97
N ALA A 131 14.49 -5.92 -8.60
CA ALA A 131 14.68 -5.50 -7.22
C ALA A 131 13.57 -4.56 -6.75
N ALA A 132 13.07 -3.72 -7.66
CA ALA A 132 11.97 -2.80 -7.38
C ALA A 132 10.59 -3.49 -7.32
N PHE A 133 10.41 -4.64 -7.98
CA PHE A 133 9.08 -5.23 -8.20
C PHE A 133 8.83 -6.57 -7.51
N ASN A 134 9.83 -7.46 -7.43
CA ASN A 134 9.59 -8.87 -7.11
C ASN A 134 8.98 -9.13 -5.74
N ALA A 135 9.20 -8.26 -4.75
CA ALA A 135 8.59 -8.40 -3.43
C ALA A 135 7.06 -8.26 -3.50
N ALA A 136 6.57 -7.19 -4.16
CA ALA A 136 5.14 -6.96 -4.35
C ALA A 136 4.52 -8.06 -5.21
N HIS A 137 5.21 -8.48 -6.28
CA HIS A 137 4.75 -9.58 -7.13
C HIS A 137 4.64 -10.90 -6.38
N SER A 138 5.65 -11.25 -5.57
CA SER A 138 5.66 -12.51 -4.82
C SER A 138 4.49 -12.57 -3.84
N GLU A 139 4.22 -11.47 -3.15
CA GLU A 139 3.10 -11.39 -2.20
C GLU A 139 1.74 -11.45 -2.93
N TRP A 140 1.60 -10.71 -4.03
CA TRP A 140 0.40 -10.78 -4.87
C TRP A 140 0.15 -12.20 -5.38
N SER A 141 1.18 -12.83 -5.96
CA SER A 141 1.13 -14.21 -6.46
C SER A 141 0.76 -15.20 -5.35
N ARG A 142 1.31 -15.04 -4.15
CA ARG A 142 0.95 -15.85 -2.98
C ARG A 142 -0.54 -15.68 -2.62
N LEU A 143 -1.03 -14.44 -2.52
CA LEU A 143 -2.42 -14.13 -2.16
C LEU A 143 -3.43 -14.68 -3.17
N TRP A 144 -3.07 -14.76 -4.44
CA TRP A 144 -3.92 -15.29 -5.50
C TRP A 144 -3.63 -16.75 -5.88
N SER A 145 -2.63 -17.37 -5.27
CA SER A 145 -2.15 -18.72 -5.62
C SER A 145 -1.74 -18.83 -7.10
N ILE A 146 -1.08 -17.80 -7.59
CA ILE A 146 -0.42 -17.77 -8.91
C ILE A 146 0.96 -18.40 -8.70
N ASN A 147 1.19 -19.57 -9.30
CA ASN A 147 2.51 -20.18 -9.39
C ASN A 147 3.15 -19.81 -10.72
#